data_AF-A0A3P7K989-F1
#
_entry.id   AF-A0A3P7K989-F1
#
_cell.length_a   1.000
_cell.length_b   1.000
_cell.length_c   1.000
_cell.angle_alpha   90.00
_cell.angle_beta   90.00
_cell.angle_gamma   90.00
#
_symmetry.space_group_name_H-M   'P 1'
#
loop_
_entity.id
_entity.type
_entity.pdbx_description
1 polymer ?
#
loop_
_entity_poly.entity_id
_entity_poly.type
_entity_poly.pdbx_seq_one_letter_code
_entity_poly.pdbx_strand_id
1 'polypeptide(L)' 'CQYAHGEEERRPVFRHPKYKTEFCQPFHQVGYCPYGPRCNFIHNEEQPQHSLQTRRNQIN' A
#
# COMPACT_ATOMS: atom_id res chain seq x y z
N CYS A 1 8.01 -20.78 7.05
CA CYS A 1 7.83 -19.34 7.29
C CYS A 1 6.62 -18.85 6.49
N GLN A 2 5.82 -17.92 6.99
CA GLN A 2 4.63 -17.37 6.29
C GLN A 2 4.92 -16.07 5.53
N TYR A 3 6.11 -15.50 5.71
CA TYR A 3 6.52 -14.24 5.13
C TYR A 3 7.62 -14.49 4.09
N ALA A 4 7.72 -13.57 3.13
CA ALA A 4 8.76 -13.60 2.11
C ALA A 4 10.14 -13.35 2.72
N HIS A 5 11.15 -14.10 2.29
CA HIS A 5 12.55 -13.89 2.64
C HIS A 5 13.33 -13.07 1.61
N GLY A 6 12.65 -12.62 0.55
CA GLY A 6 13.20 -11.79 -0.51
C GLY A 6 12.09 -11.26 -1.42
N GLU A 7 12.45 -10.45 -2.42
CA GLU A 7 11.47 -9.83 -3.31
C GLU A 7 10.83 -10.87 -4.25
N GLU A 8 11.57 -11.90 -4.62
CA GLU A 8 11.13 -13.03 -5.42
C GLU A 8 10.02 -13.86 -4.76
N GLU A 9 9.96 -13.91 -3.43
CA GLU A 9 8.91 -14.60 -2.68
C GLU A 9 7.70 -13.70 -2.38
N ARG A 10 7.77 -12.40 -2.71
CA ARG A 10 6.72 -11.43 -2.42
C ARG A 10 5.53 -11.61 -3.36
N ARG A 11 4.38 -11.97 -2.79
CA ARG A 11 3.13 -12.11 -3.55
C ARG A 11 2.54 -10.74 -3.94
N PRO A 12 1.91 -10.63 -5.12
CA PRO A 12 1.18 -9.43 -5.50
C PRO A 12 -0.01 -9.19 -4.57
N VAL A 13 -0.31 -7.92 -4.29
CA VAL A 13 -1.44 -7.52 -3.46
C VAL A 13 -2.53 -6.93 -4.35
N PHE A 14 -3.59 -7.70 -4.60
CA PHE A 14 -4.79 -7.19 -5.26
C PHE A 14 -5.64 -6.44 -4.24
N ARG A 15 -5.78 -5.13 -4.44
CA ARG A 15 -6.57 -4.27 -3.56
C ARG A 15 -7.95 -4.02 -4.14
N HIS A 16 -8.92 -3.79 -3.27
CA HIS A 16 -10.26 -3.39 -3.69
C HIS A 16 -10.22 -2.05 -4.44
N PRO A 17 -11.08 -1.81 -5.45
CA PRO A 17 -11.10 -0.53 -6.20
C PRO A 17 -11.28 0.73 -5.34
N LYS A 18 -11.95 0.59 -4.18
CA LYS A 18 -12.12 1.67 -3.18
C LYS A 18 -10.94 1.81 -2.20
N TYR A 19 -9.82 1.15 -2.45
CA TYR A 19 -8.65 1.31 -1.60
C TYR A 19 -8.13 2.74 -1.69
N LYS A 20 -7.99 3.40 -0.53
CA LYS A 20 -7.49 4.77 -0.41
C LYS A 20 -8.29 5.79 -1.24
N THR A 21 -9.61 5.60 -1.35
CA THR A 21 -10.50 6.58 -2.00
C THR A 21 -11.21 7.52 -1.03
N GLU A 22 -11.23 7.18 0.27
CA GLU A 22 -11.89 7.96 1.32
C GLU A 22 -10.94 8.21 2.49
N PHE A 23 -11.15 9.31 3.22
CA PHE A 23 -10.32 9.69 4.36
C PHE A 23 -10.53 8.80 5.58
N CYS A 24 -9.43 8.49 6.27
CA CYS A 24 -9.47 7.78 7.53
C CYS A 24 -9.90 8.74 8.64
N GLN A 25 -11.17 8.64 9.01
CA GLN A 25 -11.74 9.44 10.10
C GLN A 25 -10.94 9.39 11.41
N PRO A 26 -10.58 8.23 11.99
CA PRO A 26 -9.85 8.21 13.26
C PRO A 26 -8.47 8.86 13.15
N PHE A 27 -7.77 8.68 12.03
CA PHE A 27 -6.50 9.36 11.79
C PHE A 27 -6.68 10.88 11.73
N HIS A 28 -7.66 11.37 10.98
CA HIS A 28 -7.87 12.81 10.81
C HIS A 28 -8.48 13.49 12.04
N GLN A 29 -9.19 12.74 12.88
CA GLN A 29 -9.81 13.29 14.09
C GLN A 29 -8.89 13.23 15.31
N VAL A 30 -8.15 12.13 15.48
CA VAL A 30 -7.36 11.84 16.69
C VAL A 30 -5.85 11.88 16.41
N GLY A 31 -5.45 11.94 15.15
CA GLY A 31 -4.03 11.83 14.75
C GLY A 31 -3.49 10.40 14.76
N TYR A 32 -4.33 9.41 15.06
CA TYR A 32 -3.92 8.01 15.21
C TYR A 32 -4.89 7.05 14.54
N CYS A 33 -4.33 6.02 13.90
CA CYS A 33 -5.10 4.92 13.33
C CYS A 33 -4.45 3.59 13.71
N PRO A 34 -5.18 2.67 14.39
CA PRO A 34 -4.64 1.39 14.84
C PRO A 34 -4.24 0.46 13.68
N TYR A 35 -4.73 0.72 12.47
CA TYR A 35 -4.38 -0.05 11.28
C TYR A 35 -3.07 0.40 10.63
N GLY A 36 -2.54 1.58 11.01
CA GLY A 36 -1.27 2.11 10.52
C GLY A 36 -1.17 2.06 8.98
N PRO A 37 -0.02 1.63 8.43
CA PRO A 37 0.20 1.53 6.97
C PRO A 37 -0.74 0.54 6.27
N ARG A 38 -1.33 -0.40 7.00
CA ARG A 38 -2.29 -1.38 6.46
C ARG A 38 -3.72 -0.82 6.39
N CYS A 39 -3.96 0.41 6.84
CA CYS A 39 -5.25 1.05 6.71
C CYS A 39 -5.67 1.16 5.24
N ASN A 40 -6.95 0.89 4.96
CA ASN A 40 -7.51 1.00 3.61
C ASN A 40 -7.98 2.42 3.25
N PHE A 41 -7.93 3.37 4.19
CA PHE A 41 -8.36 4.76 4.05
C PHE A 41 -7.18 5.74 4.05
N ILE A 42 -7.36 6.96 3.55
CA ILE A 42 -6.31 7.98 3.35
C ILE A 42 -5.90 8.62 4.70
N HIS A 43 -4.60 8.78 4.97
CA HIS A 43 -4.02 9.39 6.19
C HIS A 43 -3.20 10.69 5.93
N ASN A 44 -3.11 11.22 4.71
CA ASN A 44 -2.27 12.38 4.32
C ASN A 44 -0.75 12.18 4.22
N GLU A 45 -0.15 11.12 4.76
CA GLU A 45 1.24 10.78 4.41
C GLU A 45 1.27 10.17 3.02
N GLU A 46 2.04 10.79 2.13
CA GLU A 46 2.28 10.32 0.77
C GLU A 46 2.53 8.81 0.79
N GLN A 47 1.62 8.09 0.13
CA GLN A 47 2.02 7.11 -0.86
C GLN A 47 3.48 6.67 -0.80
N PRO A 48 3.95 5.65 -0.06
CA PRO A 48 5.12 4.92 -0.55
C PRO A 48 4.66 4.33 -1.86
N GLN A 49 4.98 5.02 -2.94
CA GLN A 49 4.62 4.68 -4.29
C GLN A 49 5.42 3.44 -4.69
N HIS A 50 5.01 2.26 -4.21
CA HIS A 50 5.26 1.02 -4.94
C HIS A 50 4.17 0.80 -6.01
N SER A 51 3.64 1.90 -6.54
CA SER A 51 2.97 2.00 -7.83
C SER A 51 3.98 2.16 -8.99
N LEU A 52 5.26 1.83 -8.79
CA LEU A 52 6.23 1.67 -9.89
C LEU A 52 6.29 0.21 -10.33
N GLN A 53 5.16 -0.33 -10.80
CA GLN A 53 5.28 -1.28 -11.90
C GLN A 53 5.67 -0.46 -13.12
N THR A 54 6.96 -0.46 -13.50
CA THR A 54 7.51 -0.49 -14.88
C THR A 54 8.93 0.12 -14.96
N ARG A 55 9.96 -0.72 -14.88
CA ARG A 55 11.11 -0.67 -15.82
C ARG A 55 11.10 -2.03 -16.52
N ARG A 56 10.37 -2.18 -17.64
CA ARG A 56 10.88 -2.09 -19.02
C ARG A 56 12.08 -3.02 -19.26
N ASN A 57 11.83 -4.32 -19.46
CA ASN A 57 12.73 -5.17 -20.24
C ASN A 57 12.18 -5.23 -21.67
N GLN A 58 12.59 -4.25 -22.48
CA GLN A 58 12.65 -4.43 -23.93
C GLN A 58 13.86 -5.35 -24.19
N ILE A 59 13.56 -6.60 -24.51
CA ILE A 59 14.51 -7.54 -25.10
C ILE A 59 14.76 -7.05 -26.52
N ASN A 60 16.02 -6.73 -26.85
CA ASN A 60 16.52 -6.92 -28.21
C ASN A 60 16.80 -8.41 -28.39
#